data_AF-A0A1Q6V8L9-F1
#
_entry.id   AF-A0A1Q6V8L9-F1
#
_cell.length_a   1.000
_cell.length_b   1.000
_cell.length_c   1.000
_cell.angle_alpha   90.00
_cell.angle_beta   90.00
_cell.angle_gamma   90.00
#
_symmetry.space_group_name_H-M   'P 1'
#
loop_
_entity.id
_entity.type
_entity.pdbx_description
1 polymer ?
#
loop_
_entity_poly.entity_id
_entity_poly.type
_entity_poly.pdbx_seq_one_letter_code
_entity_poly.pdbx_strand_id
1 'polypeptide(L)'
;MKNRQQVKKAAAEINALVSANETLYAVNPDYQPVFFYVKAPVKYVSSVKNLPVDARYFLVRTANEAEASTTQKWAPLGAQPLARVRDYSKRELVLFKVAP
;
A
#
# COMPACT_ATOMS: atom_id res chain seq x y z
N MET A 1 -19.23 16.16 4.49
CA MET A 1 -18.79 15.32 5.65
C MET A 1 -18.54 13.84 5.30
N LYS A 2 -19.23 13.22 4.33
CA LYS A 2 -19.05 11.79 3.97
C LYS A 2 -17.62 11.38 3.54
N ASN A 3 -16.89 12.25 2.82
CA ASN A 3 -15.57 11.92 2.28
C ASN A 3 -14.49 11.75 3.36
N ARG A 4 -14.47 12.60 4.40
CA ARG A 4 -13.48 12.51 5.48
C ARG A 4 -13.63 11.22 6.29
N GLN A 5 -14.86 10.77 6.50
CA GLN A 5 -15.14 9.53 7.23
C GLN A 5 -14.71 8.30 6.44
N GLN A 6 -14.88 8.32 5.11
CA GLN A 6 -14.37 7.28 4.22
C GLN A 6 -12.84 7.21 4.23
N VAL A 7 -12.16 8.36 4.14
CA VAL A 7 -10.69 8.44 4.23
C VAL A 7 -10.18 7.86 5.55
N LYS A 8 -10.81 8.22 6.67
CA LYS A 8 -10.45 7.67 7.99
C LYS A 8 -10.70 6.16 8.09
N LYS A 9 -11.79 5.67 7.50
CA LYS A 9 -12.10 4.23 7.47
C LYS A 9 -11.05 3.45 6.67
N ALA A 10 -10.71 3.93 5.47
CA ALA A 10 -9.66 3.35 4.64
C ALA A 10 -8.31 3.32 5.38
N ALA A 11 -7.96 4.40 6.06
CA ALA A 11 -6.74 4.43 6.87
C ALA A 11 -6.79 3.46 8.06
N ALA A 12 -7.96 3.30 8.70
CA ALA A 12 -8.13 2.32 9.77
C ALA A 12 -7.95 0.88 9.29
N GLU A 13 -8.43 0.55 8.08
CA GLU A 13 -8.21 -0.76 7.44
C GLU A 13 -6.71 -1.01 7.20
N ILE A 14 -5.97 -0.01 6.71
CA ILE A 14 -4.50 -0.11 6.57
C ILE A 14 -3.83 -0.30 7.94
N ASN A 15 -4.20 0.52 8.92
CA ASN A 15 -3.63 0.51 10.27
C ASN A 15 -3.92 -0.78 11.05
N ALA A 16 -4.95 -1.55 10.66
CA ALA A 16 -5.23 -2.87 11.23
C ALA A 16 -4.28 -3.95 10.71
N LEU A 17 -3.66 -3.72 9.55
CA LEU A 17 -2.82 -4.69 8.83
C LEU A 17 -1.32 -4.34 8.88
N VAL A 18 -1.02 -3.04 8.98
CA VAL A 18 0.35 -2.50 9.01
C VAL A 18 0.58 -1.87 10.38
N SER A 19 1.51 -2.45 11.14
CA SER A 19 1.93 -1.91 12.44
C SER A 19 2.56 -0.52 12.28
N ALA A 20 2.40 0.34 13.29
CA ALA A 20 3.01 1.66 13.31
C ALA A 20 4.56 1.63 13.30
N ASN A 21 5.16 0.49 13.66
CA ASN A 21 6.62 0.29 13.65
C ASN A 21 7.15 -0.16 12.29
N GLU A 22 6.28 -0.45 11.33
CA GLU A 22 6.64 -0.90 9.99
C GLU A 22 6.62 0.28 9.01
N THR A 23 7.43 0.23 7.95
CA THR A 23 7.37 1.24 6.88
C THR A 23 6.38 0.81 5.81
N LEU A 24 5.45 1.70 5.47
CA LEU A 24 4.52 1.52 4.36
C LEU A 24 5.03 2.27 3.12
N TYR A 25 5.33 1.54 2.05
CA TYR A 25 5.72 2.17 0.79
C TYR A 25 4.51 2.44 -0.10
N ALA A 26 4.27 3.68 -0.51
CA ALA A 26 3.24 4.04 -1.47
C ALA A 26 3.85 4.14 -2.88
N VAL A 27 3.46 3.24 -3.77
CA VAL A 27 4.02 3.11 -5.12
C VAL A 27 3.15 3.86 -6.13
N ASN A 28 3.69 4.97 -6.65
CA ASN A 28 3.01 5.87 -7.58
C ASN A 28 1.52 6.11 -7.22
N PRO A 29 1.22 6.54 -5.98
CA PRO A 29 -0.15 6.53 -5.48
C PRO A 29 -1.04 7.65 -6.04
N ASP A 30 -0.49 8.62 -6.77
CA ASP A 30 -1.05 9.97 -6.90
C ASP A 30 -1.32 10.62 -5.53
N TYR A 31 -2.05 11.73 -5.50
CA TYR A 31 -2.50 12.34 -4.25
C TYR A 31 -3.57 11.47 -3.58
N GLN A 32 -3.27 11.00 -2.35
CA GLN A 32 -4.12 10.10 -1.57
C GLN A 32 -4.24 10.62 -0.12
N PRO A 33 -5.34 11.30 0.26
CA PRO A 33 -5.60 11.79 1.60
C PRO A 33 -5.59 10.73 2.70
N VAL A 34 -5.74 9.44 2.34
CA VAL A 34 -5.68 8.32 3.28
C VAL A 34 -4.38 8.30 4.06
N PHE A 35 -3.26 8.68 3.44
CA PHE A 35 -1.94 8.64 4.08
C PHE A 35 -1.79 9.61 5.24
N PHE A 36 -2.59 10.69 5.32
CA PHE A 36 -2.59 11.58 6.49
C PHE A 36 -3.07 10.91 7.78
N TYR A 37 -3.79 9.79 7.65
CA TYR A 37 -4.38 9.07 8.78
C TYR A 37 -3.77 7.69 9.00
N VAL A 38 -2.77 7.31 8.19
CA VAL A 38 -1.97 6.10 8.40
C VAL A 38 -0.97 6.35 9.52
N LYS A 39 -0.86 5.40 10.45
CA LYS A 39 0.04 5.49 11.62
C LYS A 39 1.47 5.09 11.28
N ALA A 40 1.64 4.13 10.38
CA ALA A 40 2.94 3.71 9.88
C ALA A 40 3.62 4.85 9.10
N PRO A 41 4.94 5.02 9.21
CA PRO A 41 5.70 5.91 8.32
C PRO A 41 5.46 5.56 6.85
N VAL A 42 4.96 6.53 6.08
CA VAL A 42 4.70 6.36 4.64
C VAL A 42 5.87 6.90 3.84
N LYS A 43 6.48 6.05 2.99
CA LYS A 43 7.52 6.44 2.03
C LYS A 43 6.99 6.32 0.61
N TYR A 44 7.34 7.28 -0.25
CA TYR A 44 6.86 7.32 -1.63
C TYR A 44 7.92 6.78 -2.58
N VAL A 45 7.50 5.91 -3.51
CA VAL A 45 8.37 5.39 -4.59
C VAL A 45 7.62 5.44 -5.92
N SER A 46 8.35 5.58 -7.02
CA SER A 46 7.75 5.73 -8.36
C SER A 46 7.33 4.42 -9.03
N SER A 47 7.90 3.27 -8.63
CA SER A 47 7.60 1.96 -9.21
C SER A 47 7.89 0.83 -8.23
N VAL A 48 7.31 -0.37 -8.49
CA VAL A 48 7.56 -1.58 -7.69
C VAL A 48 9.05 -1.94 -7.71
N LYS A 49 9.72 -1.70 -8.84
CA LYS A 49 11.17 -1.94 -9.00
C LYS A 49 12.03 -1.11 -8.06
N ASN A 50 11.56 0.09 -7.69
CA ASN A 50 12.29 1.02 -6.82
C ASN A 50 12.04 0.78 -5.32
N LEU A 51 11.21 -0.19 -4.95
CA LEU A 51 11.09 -0.61 -3.56
C LEU A 51 12.45 -1.17 -3.07
N PRO A 52 12.78 -1.03 -1.78
CA PRO A 52 13.97 -1.69 -1.26
C PRO A 52 13.74 -3.20 -1.08
N VAL A 53 14.83 -3.96 -0.99
CA VAL A 53 14.78 -5.44 -0.87
C VAL A 53 14.13 -5.87 0.45
N ASP A 54 14.30 -5.08 1.50
CA ASP A 54 13.72 -5.29 2.83
C ASP A 54 12.29 -4.73 2.98
N ALA A 55 11.67 -4.24 1.90
CA ALA A 55 10.30 -3.73 1.94
C ALA A 55 9.31 -4.84 2.32
N ARG A 56 8.65 -4.69 3.47
CA ARG A 56 7.64 -5.64 3.95
C ARG A 56 6.21 -5.31 3.52
N TYR A 57 5.90 -4.02 3.40
CA TYR A 57 4.56 -3.55 3.10
C TYR A 57 4.59 -2.45 2.04
N PHE A 58 3.76 -2.59 1.02
CA PHE A 58 3.63 -1.55 0.02
C PHE A 58 2.20 -1.49 -0.56
N LEU A 59 1.81 -0.32 -1.03
CA LEU A 59 0.53 -0.05 -1.69
C LEU A 59 0.78 0.26 -3.16
N VAL A 60 0.00 -0.38 -4.03
CA VAL A 60 -0.06 -0.05 -5.46
C VAL A 60 -1.50 0.29 -5.84
N ARG A 61 -1.68 1.01 -6.94
CA ARG A 61 -2.99 1.09 -7.60
C ARG A 61 -3.32 -0.27 -8.24
N THR A 62 -4.60 -0.59 -8.36
CA THR A 62 -5.07 -1.84 -9.01
C THR A 62 -4.48 -2.05 -10.41
N ALA A 63 -4.24 -0.98 -11.18
CA ALA A 63 -3.60 -1.05 -12.49
C ALA A 63 -2.18 -1.66 -12.46
N ASN A 64 -1.48 -1.57 -11.33
CA ASN A 64 -0.13 -2.08 -11.14
C ASN A 64 -0.11 -3.38 -10.31
N GLU A 65 -1.29 -3.96 -10.01
CA GLU A 65 -1.39 -5.20 -9.20
C GLU A 65 -0.70 -6.38 -9.88
N ALA A 66 -0.86 -6.52 -11.21
CA ALA A 66 -0.22 -7.59 -11.96
C ALA A 66 1.32 -7.50 -11.92
N GLU A 67 1.88 -6.29 -12.02
CA GLU A 67 3.33 -6.07 -11.88
C GLU A 67 3.81 -6.43 -10.47
N ALA A 68 3.06 -6.01 -9.44
CA ALA A 68 3.39 -6.30 -8.05
C ALA A 68 3.37 -7.79 -7.72
N SER A 69 2.39 -8.54 -8.24
CA SER A 69 2.24 -9.98 -7.97
C SER A 69 3.22 -10.85 -8.77
N THR A 70 3.70 -10.40 -9.93
CA THR A 70 4.57 -11.20 -10.82
C THR A 70 6.05 -10.81 -10.73
N THR A 71 6.38 -9.78 -9.95
CA THR A 71 7.76 -9.33 -9.80
C THR A 71 8.63 -10.41 -9.16
N GLN A 72 9.80 -10.65 -9.76
CA GLN A 72 10.81 -11.56 -9.23
C GLN A 72 11.72 -10.91 -8.19
N LYS A 73 11.47 -9.65 -7.84
CA LYS A 73 12.31 -8.86 -6.92
C LYS A 73 12.51 -9.53 -5.55
N TRP A 74 11.48 -10.22 -5.05
CA TRP A 74 11.51 -10.93 -3.76
C TRP A 74 11.42 -12.45 -3.93
N ALA A 75 11.88 -12.98 -5.07
CA ALA A 75 11.95 -14.43 -5.26
C ALA A 75 12.84 -15.08 -4.16
N PRO A 76 12.47 -16.27 -3.64
CA PRO A 76 11.32 -17.09 -4.04
C PRO A 76 10.00 -16.72 -3.34
N LEU A 77 10.00 -15.85 -2.34
CA LEU A 77 8.85 -15.56 -1.47
C LEU A 77 7.73 -14.77 -2.18
N GLY A 78 8.13 -13.80 -3.01
CA GLY A 78 7.22 -12.93 -3.77
C GLY A 78 6.43 -11.96 -2.88
N ALA A 79 5.64 -11.09 -3.53
CA ALA A 79 4.70 -10.21 -2.85
C ALA A 79 3.28 -10.78 -2.94
N GLN A 80 2.54 -10.76 -1.84
CA GLN A 80 1.18 -11.28 -1.75
C GLN A 80 0.18 -10.14 -1.46
N PRO A 81 -0.96 -10.05 -2.17
CA PRO A 81 -1.99 -9.08 -1.87
C PRO A 81 -2.66 -9.42 -0.53
N LEU A 82 -2.76 -8.44 0.36
CA LEU A 82 -3.31 -8.57 1.71
C LEU A 82 -4.71 -7.96 1.82
N ALA A 83 -4.93 -6.81 1.20
CA ALA A 83 -6.23 -6.13 1.24
C ALA A 83 -6.43 -5.16 0.07
N ARG A 84 -7.70 -4.90 -0.26
CA ARG A 84 -8.12 -3.86 -1.19
C ARG A 84 -8.75 -2.72 -0.40
N VAL A 85 -8.17 -1.53 -0.53
CA VAL A 85 -8.61 -0.33 0.17
C VAL A 85 -9.18 0.64 -0.86
N ARG A 86 -10.43 1.03 -0.67
CA ARG A 86 -11.08 2.04 -1.52
C ARG A 86 -10.70 3.42 -1.04
N ASP A 87 -10.15 4.22 -1.95
CA ASP A 87 -9.86 5.61 -1.68
C ASP A 87 -11.07 6.53 -1.95
N TYR A 88 -11.02 7.78 -1.45
CA TYR A 88 -12.03 8.82 -1.67
C TYR A 88 -12.28 9.12 -3.16
N SER A 89 -11.29 8.90 -4.02
CA SER A 89 -11.39 9.08 -5.47
C SER A 89 -12.13 7.95 -6.20
N LYS A 90 -12.73 6.99 -5.46
CA LYS A 90 -13.28 5.72 -5.95
C LYS A 90 -12.24 4.81 -6.64
N ARG A 91 -10.96 5.16 -6.57
CA ARG A 91 -9.86 4.34 -7.05
C ARG A 91 -9.48 3.34 -5.96
N GLU A 92 -9.15 2.12 -6.36
CA GLU A 92 -8.74 1.06 -5.43
C GLU A 92 -7.21 1.02 -5.32
N LEU A 93 -6.75 0.94 -4.07
CA LEU A 93 -5.37 0.63 -3.72
C LEU A 93 -5.32 -0.81 -3.23
N VAL A 94 -4.26 -1.51 -3.57
CA VAL A 94 -4.01 -2.90 -3.15
C VAL A 94 -2.80 -2.88 -2.23
N LEU A 95 -3.02 -3.32 -0.99
CA LEU A 95 -1.96 -3.50 0.00
C LEU A 95 -1.31 -4.85 -0.24
N PHE A 96 0.01 -4.85 -0.36
CA PHE A 96 0.82 -6.04 -0.47
C PHE A 96 1.66 -6.24 0.78
N LYS A 97 1.93 -7.50 1.08
CA LYS A 97 2.92 -7.94 2.05
C LYS A 97 3.99 -8.79 1.35
N VAL A 98 5.24 -8.52 1.67
CA VAL A 98 6.38 -9.39 1.35
C VAL A 98 6.71 -10.14 2.64
N ALA A 99 6.51 -11.45 2.64
CA ALA A 99 6.93 -12.27 3.76
C ALA A 99 8.45 -12.53 3.67
N PRO A 100 9.19 -12.49 4.79
CA PRO A 100 10.55 -13.04 4.86
C PRO A 100 10.56 -14.58 4.80
#